data_AF-R7MZE0-F1
#
_entry.id   AF-R7MZE0-F1
#
_cell.length_a   1.000
_cell.length_b   1.000
_cell.length_c   1.000
_cell.angle_alpha   90.00
_cell.angle_beta   90.00
_cell.angle_gamma   90.00
#
_symmetry.space_group_name_H-M   'P 1'
#
loop_
_entity.id
_entity.type
_entity.pdbx_description
1 polymer ?
#
loop_
_entity_poly.entity_id
_entity_poly.type
_entity_poly.pdbx_seq_one_letter_code
_entity_poly.pdbx_strand_id
1 'polypeptide(L)'
;MVTIIGSVTIAIIAGFVPLMHIVELSNTGVLAVFLLNFISLWHMRRKHPEVPRKFHCPCLPVVAVVGVIVCGYLIYALSTLTHLLFLGWMVLGLIIYFAYSSKHSMCSKEQ
;
A
#
# COMPACT_ATOMS: atom_id res chain seq x y z
N MET A 1 -12.78 -21.57 -14.42
CA MET A 1 -12.64 -22.53 -13.30
C MET A 1 -12.15 -21.87 -12.01
N VAL A 2 -11.04 -21.12 -12.01
CA VAL A 2 -10.50 -20.46 -10.81
C VAL A 2 -11.50 -19.55 -10.09
N THR A 3 -12.34 -18.80 -10.80
CA THR A 3 -13.31 -17.87 -10.21
C THR A 3 -14.44 -18.56 -9.44
N ILE A 4 -14.88 -19.74 -9.88
CA ILE A 4 -15.97 -20.50 -9.24
C ILE A 4 -15.47 -21.19 -7.97
N ILE A 5 -14.28 -21.80 -8.04
CA ILE A 5 -13.64 -22.44 -6.88
C ILE A 5 -13.30 -21.40 -5.82
N GLY A 6 -12.77 -20.25 -6.25
CA GLY A 6 -12.48 -19.11 -5.37
C GLY A 6 -13.71 -18.57 -4.68
N SER A 7 -14.79 -18.29 -5.42
CA SER A 7 -16.01 -17.70 -4.84
C SER A 7 -16.71 -18.63 -3.86
N VAL A 8 -16.75 -19.94 -4.13
CA VAL A 8 -17.29 -20.94 -3.20
C VAL A 8 -16.49 -21.00 -1.89
N THR A 9 -15.16 -20.99 -1.99
CA THR A 9 -14.29 -21.04 -0.81
C THR A 9 -14.44 -19.77 0.05
N ILE A 10 -14.49 -18.60 -0.59
CA ILE A 10 -14.69 -17.31 0.09
C ILE A 10 -16.07 -17.25 0.74
N ALA A 11 -17.12 -17.76 0.08
CA ALA A 11 -18.48 -17.77 0.63
C ALA A 11 -18.58 -18.60 1.93
N ILE A 12 -17.88 -19.74 2.00
CA ILE A 12 -17.83 -20.58 3.20
C ILE A 12 -17.12 -19.86 4.35
N ILE A 13 -15.98 -19.21 4.07
CA ILE A 13 -15.19 -18.50 5.07
C ILE A 13 -15.90 -17.21 5.54
N ALA A 14 -16.56 -16.50 4.63
CA ALA A 14 -17.33 -15.29 4.93
C ALA A 14 -18.54 -15.55 5.84
N GLY A 15 -19.06 -16.78 5.89
CA GLY A 15 -20.10 -17.18 6.85
C GLY A 15 -19.59 -17.32 8.29
N PHE A 16 -18.28 -17.54 8.48
CA PHE A 16 -17.66 -17.75 9.79
C PHE A 16 -16.93 -16.51 10.34
N VAL A 17 -16.53 -15.58 9.47
CA VAL A 17 -15.81 -14.35 9.83
C VAL A 17 -16.69 -13.13 9.56
N PRO A 18 -16.86 -12.19 10.51
CA PRO A 18 -17.58 -10.95 10.26
C PRO A 18 -16.96 -10.17 9.09
N LEU A 19 -17.72 -10.05 8.00
CA LEU A 19 -17.34 -9.35 6.77
C LEU A 19 -16.85 -7.92 7.05
N MET A 20 -17.41 -7.25 8.06
CA MET A 20 -17.04 -5.89 8.44
C MET A 20 -15.55 -5.76 8.75
N HIS A 21 -14.96 -6.67 9.54
CA HIS A 21 -13.54 -6.59 9.89
C HIS A 21 -12.62 -6.83 8.69
N ILE A 22 -13.01 -7.70 7.76
CA ILE A 22 -12.22 -7.97 6.54
C ILE A 22 -12.22 -6.73 5.64
N VAL A 23 -13.37 -6.08 5.50
CA VAL A 23 -13.53 -4.86 4.69
C VAL A 23 -12.74 -3.70 5.30
N GLU A 24 -12.78 -3.53 6.63
CA GLU A 24 -11.98 -2.52 7.33
C GLU A 24 -10.47 -2.72 7.12
N LEU A 25 -9.98 -3.97 7.23
CA LEU A 25 -8.58 -4.32 7.00
C LEU A 25 -8.13 -4.05 5.57
N SER A 26 -8.94 -4.46 4.59
CA SER A 26 -8.66 -4.24 3.18
C SER A 26 -8.61 -2.75 2.82
N ASN A 27 -9.60 -1.97 3.26
CA ASN A 27 -9.67 -0.53 3.01
C ASN A 27 -8.44 0.20 3.58
N THR A 28 -8.02 -0.16 4.80
CA THR A 28 -6.82 0.41 5.43
C THR A 28 -5.56 0.14 4.61
N GLY A 29 -5.38 -1.09 4.12
CA GLY A 29 -4.23 -1.46 3.30
C GLY A 29 -4.17 -0.67 1.98
N VAL A 30 -5.31 -0.52 1.31
CA VAL A 30 -5.39 0.24 0.05
C VAL A 30 -5.12 1.73 0.29
N LEU A 31 -5.66 2.33 1.36
CA LEU A 31 -5.39 3.72 1.74
C LEU A 31 -3.90 3.96 2.03
N ALA A 32 -3.23 3.02 2.72
CA ALA A 32 -1.80 3.11 2.99
C ALA A 32 -0.97 3.08 1.70
N VAL A 33 -1.33 2.21 0.74
CA VAL A 33 -0.67 2.17 -0.58
C VAL A 33 -0.90 3.46 -1.36
N PHE A 34 -2.10 4.05 -1.29
CA PHE A 34 -2.37 5.34 -1.91
C PHE A 34 -1.50 6.46 -1.30
N LEU A 35 -1.39 6.55 0.03
CA LEU A 35 -0.49 7.51 0.68
C LEU A 35 0.96 7.33 0.21
N LEU A 36 1.46 6.08 0.21
CA LEU A 36 2.81 5.77 -0.27
C LEU A 36 2.99 6.18 -1.73
N ASN A 37 1.98 5.97 -2.58
CA ASN A 37 2.05 6.36 -3.98
C ASN A 37 2.12 7.88 -4.13
N PHE A 38 1.33 8.65 -3.38
CA PHE A 38 1.43 10.11 -3.45
C PHE A 38 2.80 10.64 -3.00
N ILE A 39 3.38 10.06 -1.95
CA ILE A 39 4.75 10.36 -1.51
C ILE A 39 5.77 9.95 -2.58
N SER A 40 5.63 8.75 -3.13
CA SER A 40 6.52 8.21 -4.17
C SER A 40 6.50 9.06 -5.44
N LEU A 41 5.32 9.48 -5.89
CA LEU A 41 5.16 10.38 -7.04
C LEU A 41 5.78 11.76 -6.79
N TRP A 42 5.63 12.29 -5.57
CA TRP A 42 6.29 13.54 -5.17
C TRP A 42 7.82 13.39 -5.14
N HIS A 43 8.31 12.29 -4.56
CA HIS A 43 9.74 11.98 -4.47
C HIS A 43 10.37 11.77 -5.85
N MET A 44 9.72 11.01 -6.73
CA MET A 44 10.17 10.75 -8.10
C MET A 44 10.26 12.04 -8.93
N ARG A 45 9.31 12.98 -8.74
CA ARG A 45 9.39 14.31 -9.38
C ARG A 45 10.58 15.14 -8.89
N ARG A 46 10.96 15.03 -7.62
CA ARG A 46 12.14 15.73 -7.09
C ARG A 46 13.46 15.10 -7.55
N LYS A 47 13.55 13.77 -7.58
CA LYS A 47 14.81 13.08 -7.94
C LYS A 47 15.10 13.02 -9.43
N HIS A 48 14.08 12.99 -10.29
CA HIS A 48 14.27 12.86 -11.73
C HIS A 48 13.46 13.90 -12.51
N PRO A 49 13.93 15.15 -12.55
CA PRO A 49 13.31 16.20 -13.36
C PRO A 49 13.55 16.03 -14.88
N GLU A 50 14.49 15.17 -15.28
CA GLU A 50 15.11 15.17 -16.62
C GLU A 50 14.54 14.08 -17.56
N VAL A 51 13.60 13.26 -17.09
CA VAL A 51 13.06 12.14 -17.86
C VAL A 51 12.03 12.63 -18.89
N PRO A 52 12.21 12.37 -20.20
CA PRO A 52 11.25 12.77 -21.22
C PRO A 52 9.96 11.96 -21.08
N ARG A 53 8.96 12.53 -20.40
CA ARG A 53 7.65 11.89 -20.22
C ARG A 53 6.75 12.15 -21.43
N LYS A 54 6.41 11.09 -22.18
CA LYS A 54 5.38 11.11 -23.24
C LYS A 54 3.99 11.51 -22.75
N PHE A 55 3.72 11.43 -21.44
CA PHE A 55 2.45 11.84 -20.82
C PHE A 55 2.72 12.94 -19.77
N HIS A 56 2.37 14.18 -20.12
CA HIS A 56 2.45 15.31 -19.20
C HIS A 56 1.14 15.39 -18.42
N CYS A 57 1.15 15.01 -17.14
CA CYS A 57 0.06 15.31 -16.22
C CYS A 57 0.31 16.71 -15.62
N PRO A 58 -0.34 17.78 -16.12
CA PRO A 58 -0.07 19.16 -15.71
C PRO A 58 -0.35 19.38 -14.21
N CYS A 59 -1.33 18.68 -13.64
CA CYS A 59 -1.77 18.85 -12.24
C CYS A 59 -1.38 17.71 -11.29
N LEU A 60 -0.32 16.93 -11.57
CA LEU A 60 0.13 15.88 -10.64
C LEU A 60 0.45 16.37 -9.20
N PRO A 61 1.02 17.59 -8.95
CA PRO A 61 1.31 17.99 -7.58
C PRO A 61 0.01 18.34 -6.82
N VAL A 62 -0.99 18.88 -7.52
CA VAL A 62 -2.32 19.15 -6.95
C VAL A 62 -3.04 17.84 -6.62
N VAL A 63 -3.04 16.89 -7.55
CA VAL A 63 -3.64 15.56 -7.34
C VAL A 63 -2.95 14.81 -6.20
N ALA A 64 -1.63 14.92 -6.07
CA ALA A 64 -0.90 14.31 -4.98
C ALA A 64 -1.25 14.93 -3.62
N VAL A 65 -1.30 16.26 -3.51
CA VAL A 65 -1.63 16.94 -2.25
C VAL A 65 -3.07 16.65 -1.84
N VAL A 66 -4.03 16.78 -2.76
CA VAL A 66 -5.44 16.46 -2.48
C VAL A 66 -5.57 14.98 -2.08
N GLY A 67 -4.88 14.08 -2.77
CA GLY A 67 -4.85 12.66 -2.46
C GLY A 67 -4.32 12.35 -1.06
N VAL A 68 -3.25 13.00 -0.63
CA VAL A 68 -2.69 12.86 0.72
C VAL A 68 -3.68 13.39 1.78
N ILE A 69 -4.31 14.53 1.53
CA ILE A 69 -5.30 15.11 2.46
C ILE A 69 -6.52 14.18 2.60
N VAL A 70 -7.07 13.70 1.48
CA VAL A 70 -8.25 12.82 1.48
C VAL A 70 -7.91 11.46 2.11
N CYS A 71 -6.80 10.83 1.74
CA CYS A 71 -6.39 9.56 2.35
C CYS A 71 -6.04 9.73 3.84
N GLY A 72 -5.38 10.81 4.23
CA GLY A 72 -5.08 11.11 5.63
C GLY A 72 -6.34 11.29 6.46
N TYR A 73 -7.34 12.00 5.91
CA TYR A 73 -8.65 12.16 6.55
C TYR A 73 -9.40 10.82 6.68
N LEU A 74 -9.43 10.00 5.62
CA LEU A 74 -10.07 8.69 5.65
C LEU A 74 -9.39 7.73 6.64
N ILE A 75 -8.06 7.79 6.74
CA ILE A 75 -7.31 7.01 7.72
C ILE A 75 -7.63 7.45 9.15
N TYR A 76 -7.78 8.75 9.40
CA TYR A 76 -8.16 9.26 10.72
C TYR A 76 -9.61 8.92 11.09
N ALA A 77 -10.49 8.82 10.09
CA ALA A 77 -11.88 8.42 10.26
C ALA A 77 -12.07 6.90 10.48
N LEU A 78 -11.02 6.08 10.28
CA LEU A 78 -11.11 4.62 10.34
C LEU A 78 -10.44 4.06 11.60
N SER A 79 -10.95 2.92 12.06
CA SER A 79 -10.62 2.30 13.36
C SER A 79 -9.12 2.09 13.61
N THR A 80 -8.65 2.56 14.77
CA THR A 80 -7.24 2.47 15.25
C THR A 80 -6.74 1.03 15.38
N LEU A 81 -7.64 0.07 15.59
CA LEU A 81 -7.31 -1.34 15.75
C LEU A 81 -6.74 -1.94 14.45
N THR A 82 -7.24 -1.49 13.30
CA THR A 82 -6.80 -1.95 11.98
C THR A 82 -5.41 -1.43 11.62
N HIS A 83 -5.10 -0.20 12.05
CA HIS A 83 -3.78 0.38 11.87
C HIS A 83 -2.69 -0.45 12.57
N LEU A 84 -2.99 -0.98 13.76
CA LEU A 84 -2.04 -1.76 14.54
C LEU A 84 -1.70 -3.10 13.84
N LEU A 85 -2.71 -3.78 13.30
CA LEU A 85 -2.53 -5.02 12.52
C LEU A 85 -1.75 -4.78 11.23
N PHE A 86 -2.06 -3.67 10.53
CA PHE A 86 -1.31 -3.28 9.34
C PHE A 86 0.15 -2.98 9.67
N LEU A 87 0.42 -2.23 10.74
CA LEU A 87 1.78 -1.95 11.20
C LEU A 87 2.52 -3.26 11.55
N GLY A 88 1.87 -4.18 12.25
CA GLY A 88 2.41 -5.49 12.58
C GLY A 88 2.78 -6.30 11.33
N TRP A 89 1.94 -6.29 10.30
CA TRP A 89 2.24 -6.94 9.02
C TRP A 89 3.36 -6.25 8.24
N MET A 90 3.42 -4.92 8.27
CA MET A 90 4.49 -4.13 7.64
C MET A 90 5.84 -4.42 8.31
N VAL A 91 5.86 -4.50 9.64
CA VAL A 91 7.01 -4.93 10.43
C VAL A 91 7.37 -6.38 10.11
N LEU A 92 6.40 -7.29 9.99
CA LEU A 92 6.65 -8.67 9.62
C LEU A 92 7.26 -8.79 8.21
N GLY A 93 6.74 -8.03 7.25
CA GLY A 93 7.28 -7.93 5.90
C GLY A 93 8.70 -7.38 5.88
N LEU A 94 9.00 -6.37 6.72
CA LEU A 94 10.35 -5.86 6.95
C LEU A 94 11.26 -6.90 7.58
N ILE A 95 10.81 -7.66 8.58
CA ILE A 95 11.58 -8.73 9.21
C ILE A 95 11.91 -9.82 8.18
N ILE A 96 10.93 -10.25 7.40
CA ILE A 96 11.15 -11.24 6.32
C ILE A 96 12.08 -10.66 5.25
N TYR A 97 11.88 -9.39 4.87
CA TYR A 97 12.74 -8.71 3.91
C TYR A 97 14.18 -8.65 4.42
N PHE A 98 14.43 -8.26 5.68
CA PHE A 98 15.78 -8.21 6.25
C PHE A 98 16.37 -9.61 6.44
N ALA A 99 15.57 -10.58 6.87
CA ALA A 99 15.99 -11.98 6.99
C ALA A 99 16.38 -12.58 5.62
N TYR A 100 15.67 -12.22 4.56
CA TYR A 100 15.98 -12.63 3.18
C TYR A 100 17.09 -11.79 2.53
N SER A 101 17.08 -10.48 2.75
CA SER A 101 18.07 -9.50 2.27
C SER A 101 19.45 -9.79 2.85
N SER A 102 19.52 -10.21 4.12
CA SER A 102 20.78 -10.68 4.72
C SER A 102 21.33 -11.95 4.06
N LYS A 103 20.49 -12.76 3.38
CA LYS A 103 20.90 -13.96 2.64
C LYS A 103 21.10 -13.73 1.14
N HIS A 104 20.58 -12.63 0.59
CA HIS A 104 20.72 -12.25 -0.82
C HIS A 104 21.51 -10.94 -0.98
N SER A 105 22.44 -10.67 -0.05
CA SER A 105 23.41 -9.58 -0.16
C SER A 105 24.49 -9.98 -1.18
N MET A 106 24.12 -10.02 -2.46
CA MET A 106 25.08 -9.89 -3.57
C MET A 106 24.95 -8.47 -4.14
N CYS A 107 26.10 -7.79 -4.23
CA CYS A 107 26.35 -6.34 -4.47
C CYS A 107 26.12 -5.45 -3.25
N SER A 108 27.13 -4.83 -2.60
CA SER A 108 28.42 -4.29 -3.07
C SER A 108 28.28 -3.31 -4.24
N LYS A 109 28.56 -2.03 -3.95
CA LYS A 109 28.98 -0.92 -4.83
C LYS A 109 27.90 -0.09 -5.53
N GLU A 110 27.59 1.06 -4.92
CA GLU A 110 27.70 2.35 -5.60
C GLU A 110 28.08 3.42 -4.55
N GLN A 111 29.33 3.34 -4.10
CA GLN A 111 30.14 4.48 -3.65
C GLN A 111 31.31 4.59 -4.61
#